data_AF-H2XU58-F1
#
_entry.id   AF-H2XU58-F1
#
_cell.length_a   1.000
_cell.length_b   1.000
_cell.length_c   1.000
_cell.angle_alpha   90.00
_cell.angle_beta   90.00
_cell.angle_gamma   90.00
#
_symmetry.space_group_name_H-M   'P 1'
#
loop_
_entity.id
_entity.type
_entity.pdbx_description
1 polymer ?
#
loop_
_entity_poly.entity_id
_entity_poly.type
_entity_poly.pdbx_seq_one_letter_code
_entity_poly.pdbx_strand_id
1 'polypeptide(L)'
;MVDPQGQAIKWIKNMEGRRGLKLIDLQQHDYLRTLENSIQFGSPVLLQNVQEELDPSLAPILNKAITKVGGRMLIKLGDKEVEYNTDFKFYITTKLSNPHYAPEISTKTSIVNFAVKEQGLEAQLLGTVVRKERPELEETER
;
A
#
# COMPACT_ATOMS: atom_id res chain seq x y z
N MET A 1 4.01 1.89 -2.43
CA MET A 1 4.53 0.70 -3.13
C MET A 1 4.53 0.98 -4.62
N VAL A 2 5.67 0.79 -5.26
CA VAL A 2 5.81 0.93 -6.73
C VAL A 2 5.43 -0.41 -7.35
N ASP A 3 4.27 -0.50 -7.99
CA ASP A 3 3.66 -1.75 -8.44
C ASP A 3 3.06 -1.61 -9.85
N PRO A 4 3.89 -1.46 -10.90
CA PRO A 4 3.42 -1.34 -12.29
C PRO A 4 2.62 -2.56 -12.76
N GLN A 5 2.84 -3.72 -12.15
CA GLN A 5 2.24 -5.00 -12.55
C GLN A 5 1.04 -5.42 -11.68
N GLY A 6 0.66 -4.64 -10.66
CA GLY A 6 -0.49 -4.93 -9.79
C GLY A 6 -0.29 -6.12 -8.82
N GLN A 7 0.95 -6.56 -8.58
CA GLN A 7 1.26 -7.68 -7.68
C GLN A 7 1.07 -7.31 -6.21
N ALA A 8 1.51 -6.11 -5.81
CA ALA A 8 1.33 -5.61 -4.45
C ALA A 8 -0.14 -5.53 -4.06
N ILE A 9 -1.00 -5.11 -5.00
CA ILE A 9 -2.46 -5.07 -4.78
C ILE A 9 -3.01 -6.46 -4.44
N LYS A 10 -2.63 -7.49 -5.22
CA LYS A 10 -3.08 -8.88 -4.97
C LYS A 10 -2.55 -9.38 -3.63
N TRP A 11 -1.30 -9.10 -3.32
CA TRP A 11 -0.66 -9.50 -2.07
C TRP A 11 -1.35 -8.87 -0.85
N ILE A 12 -1.63 -7.56 -0.86
CA ILE A 12 -2.33 -6.87 0.23
C ILE A 12 -3.75 -7.40 0.39
N LYS A 13 -4.48 -7.62 -0.71
CA LYS A 13 -5.83 -8.20 -0.65
C LYS A 13 -5.85 -9.56 0.03
N ASN A 14 -4.87 -10.41 -0.25
CA ASN A 14 -4.77 -11.73 0.37
C ASN A 14 -4.37 -11.63 1.86
N MET A 15 -3.44 -10.74 2.18
CA MET A 15 -2.94 -10.55 3.55
C MET A 15 -3.99 -9.92 4.48
N GLU A 16 -4.69 -8.89 4.02
CA GLU A 16 -5.63 -8.08 4.82
C GLU A 16 -7.11 -8.46 4.57
N GLY A 17 -7.39 -9.46 3.72
CA GLY A 17 -8.75 -9.82 3.30
C GLY A 17 -9.68 -10.18 4.46
N ARG A 18 -9.15 -10.81 5.52
CA ARG A 18 -9.93 -11.14 6.74
C ARG A 18 -10.15 -9.95 7.68
N ARG A 19 -9.39 -8.87 7.51
CA ARG A 19 -9.42 -7.66 8.34
C ARG A 19 -10.32 -6.56 7.74
N GLY A 20 -11.01 -6.84 6.63
CA GLY A 20 -11.96 -5.89 6.04
C GLY A 20 -11.31 -4.77 5.24
N LEU A 21 -10.24 -5.07 4.50
CA LEU A 21 -9.51 -4.14 3.63
C LEU A 21 -10.45 -3.26 2.79
N LYS A 22 -10.29 -1.94 2.91
CA LYS A 22 -10.98 -0.95 2.07
C LYS A 22 -10.09 -0.52 0.92
N LEU A 23 -10.64 -0.54 -0.28
CA LEU A 23 -9.97 -0.09 -1.49
C LEU A 23 -10.49 1.30 -1.81
N ILE A 24 -9.59 2.27 -1.93
CA ILE A 24 -9.93 3.66 -2.27
C ILE A 24 -9.09 4.16 -3.44
N ASP A 25 -9.61 5.16 -4.15
CA ASP A 25 -8.94 5.90 -5.22
C ASP A 25 -9.15 7.41 -5.00
N LEU A 26 -8.16 8.25 -5.34
CA LEU A 26 -8.24 9.71 -5.18
C LEU A 26 -9.35 10.33 -6.04
N GLN A 27 -9.80 9.64 -7.10
CA GLN A 27 -10.90 10.10 -7.94
C GLN A 27 -12.29 9.95 -7.28
N GLN A 28 -12.40 9.20 -6.18
CA GLN A 28 -13.68 8.97 -5.49
C GLN A 28 -14.01 10.12 -4.55
N HIS A 29 -15.16 10.78 -4.74
CA HIS A 29 -15.55 11.92 -3.90
C HIS A 29 -15.67 11.62 -2.39
N ASP A 30 -15.88 10.34 -2.02
CA ASP A 30 -16.09 9.89 -0.65
C ASP A 30 -14.88 9.17 -0.03
N TYR A 31 -13.71 9.20 -0.68
CA TYR A 31 -12.53 8.49 -0.18
C TYR A 31 -12.12 8.96 1.22
N LEU A 32 -12.19 10.27 1.50
CA LEU A 32 -11.86 10.84 2.80
C LEU A 32 -12.79 10.31 3.89
N ARG A 33 -14.09 10.19 3.62
CA ARG A 33 -15.05 9.62 4.57
C ARG A 33 -14.75 8.15 4.85
N THR A 34 -14.38 7.38 3.83
CA THR A 34 -13.96 5.99 3.99
C THR A 34 -12.69 5.89 4.84
N LEU A 35 -11.76 6.83 4.66
CA LEU A 35 -10.51 6.91 5.39
C LEU A 35 -10.73 7.29 6.86
N GLU A 36 -11.57 8.30 7.14
CA GLU A 36 -12.01 8.69 8.48
C GLU A 36 -12.54 7.48 9.26
N ASN A 37 -13.52 6.78 8.68
CA ASN A 37 -14.12 5.60 9.31
C ASN A 37 -13.07 4.51 9.55
N SER A 38 -12.19 4.28 8.58
CA SER A 38 -11.18 3.22 8.68
C SER A 38 -10.13 3.52 9.75
N ILE A 39 -9.74 4.79 9.93
CA ILE A 39 -8.86 5.23 11.01
C ILE A 39 -9.52 4.98 12.37
N GLN A 40 -10.81 5.32 12.50
CA GLN A 40 -11.56 5.16 13.74
C GLN A 40 -11.76 3.68 14.11
N PHE A 41 -12.10 2.84 13.14
CA PHE A 41 -12.39 1.42 13.38
C PHE A 41 -11.17 0.49 13.19
N GLY A 42 -10.00 1.03 12.87
CA GLY A 42 -8.78 0.24 12.67
C GLY A 42 -8.80 -0.66 11.42
N SER A 43 -9.67 -0.36 10.45
CA SER A 43 -9.74 -1.14 9.20
C SER A 43 -8.57 -0.78 8.27
N PRO A 44 -7.87 -1.74 7.66
CA PRO A 44 -6.80 -1.44 6.73
C PRO A 44 -7.36 -0.81 5.44
N VAL A 45 -6.62 0.15 4.89
CA VAL A 45 -7.00 0.86 3.66
C VAL A 45 -5.87 0.75 2.64
N LEU A 46 -6.22 0.48 1.39
CA LEU A 46 -5.33 0.50 0.24
C LEU A 46 -5.79 1.59 -0.74
N LEU A 47 -4.99 2.65 -0.84
CA LEU A 47 -5.09 3.69 -1.87
C LEU A 47 -4.37 3.24 -3.14
N GLN A 48 -5.11 3.14 -4.24
CA GLN A 48 -4.60 2.67 -5.53
C GLN A 48 -4.38 3.80 -6.52
N ASN A 49 -3.59 3.51 -7.56
CA ASN A 49 -3.37 4.36 -8.73
C ASN A 49 -2.86 5.77 -8.41
N VAL A 50 -2.12 5.92 -7.30
CA VAL A 50 -1.53 7.21 -6.95
C VAL A 50 -0.55 7.63 -8.04
N GLN A 51 -0.68 8.87 -8.49
CA GLN A 51 0.18 9.48 -9.49
C GLN A 51 1.44 10.07 -8.82
N GLU A 52 2.06 11.08 -9.42
CA GLU A 52 3.22 11.76 -8.82
C GLU A 52 2.80 12.70 -7.68
N GLU A 53 1.60 13.25 -7.77
CA GLU A 53 1.04 14.13 -6.76
C GLU A 53 0.09 13.38 -5.82
N LEU A 54 0.25 13.64 -4.52
CA LEU A 54 -0.63 13.16 -3.46
C LEU A 54 -1.47 14.33 -2.96
N ASP A 55 -2.75 14.07 -2.69
CA ASP A 55 -3.65 15.06 -2.12
C ASP A 55 -3.11 15.53 -0.75
N PRO A 56 -2.93 16.85 -0.52
CA PRO A 56 -2.44 17.40 0.74
C PRO A 56 -3.26 16.99 1.96
N SER A 57 -4.54 16.64 1.79
CA SER A 57 -5.39 16.13 2.87
C SER A 57 -4.89 14.82 3.48
N LEU A 58 -4.04 14.06 2.77
CA LEU A 58 -3.40 12.85 3.28
C LEU A 58 -2.17 13.14 4.15
N ALA A 59 -1.64 14.38 4.13
CA ALA A 59 -0.42 14.74 4.86
C ALA A 59 -0.45 14.37 6.35
N PRO A 60 -1.55 14.55 7.11
CA PRO A 60 -1.59 14.15 8.52
C PRO A 60 -1.30 12.66 8.74
N ILE A 61 -1.79 11.80 7.84
CA ILE A 61 -1.62 10.34 7.91
C ILE A 61 -0.18 9.97 7.53
N LEU A 62 0.34 10.56 6.46
CA LEU A 62 1.73 10.34 6.01
C LEU A 62 2.74 10.84 7.04
N ASN A 63 2.46 11.96 7.70
CA ASN A 63 3.28 12.55 8.76
C ASN A 63 3.16 11.80 10.10
N LYS A 64 2.18 10.88 10.23
CA LYS A 64 1.76 10.31 11.52
C LYS A 64 1.55 11.40 12.57
N ALA A 65 0.84 12.46 12.20
CA ALA A 65 0.55 13.62 13.05
C ALA A 65 -0.53 13.30 14.11
N ILE A 66 -0.25 12.28 14.93
CA ILE A 66 -1.14 11.76 15.96
C ILE A 66 -0.86 12.52 17.25
N THR A 67 -1.89 13.11 17.84
CA THR A 67 -1.82 13.82 19.11
C THR A 67 -2.49 13.01 20.20
N LYS A 68 -1.89 12.95 21.38
CA LYS A 68 -2.48 12.27 22.54
C LYS A 68 -3.19 13.29 23.44
N VAL A 69 -4.51 13.18 23.56
CA VAL A 69 -5.34 14.08 24.39
C VAL A 69 -6.23 13.23 25.29
N GLY A 70 -6.18 13.44 26.60
CA GLY A 70 -7.06 12.75 27.55
C GLY A 70 -6.97 11.21 27.49
N GLY A 71 -5.81 10.65 27.15
CA GLY A 71 -5.59 9.21 27.01
C GLY A 71 -5.97 8.63 25.64
N ARG A 72 -6.62 9.40 24.77
CA ARG A 72 -6.97 9.00 23.39
C ARG A 72 -5.91 9.49 22.40
N MET A 73 -5.73 8.74 21.32
CA MET A 73 -4.93 9.15 20.18
C MET A 73 -5.87 9.77 19.15
N LEU A 74 -5.55 10.97 18.67
CA LEU A 74 -6.36 11.73 17.72
C LEU A 74 -5.51 12.10 16.51
N ILE A 75 -6.11 12.12 15.34
CA ILE A 75 -5.50 12.65 14.12
C ILE A 75 -6.46 13.62 13.46
N LYS A 76 -5.93 14.75 12.98
CA LYS A 76 -6.73 15.74 12.25
C LYS A 76 -6.70 15.39 10.76
N LEU A 77 -7.86 15.12 10.17
CA LEU A 77 -8.01 14.85 8.74
C LEU A 77 -8.96 15.91 8.14
N GLY A 78 -8.42 16.79 7.30
CA GLY A 78 -9.12 18.00 6.88
C GLY A 78 -9.52 18.85 8.09
N ASP A 79 -10.82 19.14 8.21
CA ASP A 79 -11.38 19.92 9.32
C ASP A 79 -11.87 19.08 10.51
N LYS A 80 -11.75 17.75 10.44
CA LYS A 80 -12.23 16.85 11.49
C LYS A 80 -11.10 16.26 12.33
N GLU A 81 -11.36 16.12 13.62
CA GLU A 81 -10.56 15.28 14.50
C GLU A 81 -11.17 13.88 14.57
N VAL A 82 -10.34 12.87 14.30
CA VAL A 82 -10.73 11.47 14.27
C VAL A 82 -9.92 10.73 15.32
N GLU A 83 -10.59 9.86 16.08
CA GLU A 83 -9.89 8.97 17.02
C GLU A 83 -9.05 7.95 16.24
N TYR A 84 -7.75 7.93 16.53
CA TYR A 84 -6.79 7.09 15.84
C TYR A 84 -6.71 5.71 16.50
N ASN A 85 -7.07 4.68 15.75
CA ASN A 85 -6.90 3.29 16.15
C ASN A 85 -5.52 2.77 15.75
N THR A 86 -4.81 2.13 16.68
CA THR A 86 -3.46 1.56 16.44
C THR A 86 -3.44 0.40 15.46
N ASP A 87 -4.57 -0.27 15.25
CA ASP A 87 -4.69 -1.37 14.28
C ASP A 87 -4.82 -0.86 12.83
N PHE A 88 -5.06 0.45 12.65
CA PHE A 88 -5.15 1.05 11.33
C PHE A 88 -3.85 0.91 10.55
N LYS A 89 -3.97 0.47 9.29
CA LYS A 89 -2.86 0.41 8.34
C LYS A 89 -3.24 1.08 7.04
N PHE A 90 -2.35 1.93 6.54
CA PHE A 90 -2.53 2.62 5.28
C PHE A 90 -1.50 2.15 4.26
N TYR A 91 -1.98 1.59 3.16
CA TYR A 91 -1.20 1.13 2.03
C TYR A 91 -1.43 2.05 0.84
N ILE A 92 -0.36 2.33 0.10
CA ILE A 92 -0.42 3.14 -1.12
C ILE A 92 0.24 2.35 -2.23
N THR A 93 -0.41 2.22 -3.39
CA THR A 93 0.19 1.67 -4.60
C THR A 93 0.17 2.68 -5.74
N THR A 94 1.27 2.72 -6.50
CA THR A 94 1.38 3.48 -7.75
C THR A 94 1.71 2.52 -8.88
N LYS A 95 1.17 2.80 -10.07
CA LYS A 95 1.50 2.09 -11.32
C LYS A 95 2.69 2.71 -12.04
N LEU A 96 3.14 3.89 -11.63
CA LEU A 96 4.28 4.57 -12.23
C LEU A 96 5.53 3.74 -11.96
N SER A 97 6.25 3.32 -13.00
CA SER A 97 7.46 2.50 -12.85
C SER A 97 8.63 3.28 -12.25
N ASN A 98 8.65 4.61 -12.42
CA ASN A 98 9.64 5.50 -11.85
C ASN A 98 8.98 6.81 -11.34
N PRO A 99 8.27 6.76 -10.20
CA PRO A 99 7.61 7.94 -9.68
C PRO A 99 8.64 8.90 -9.07
N HIS A 100 8.66 10.15 -9.53
CA HIS A 100 9.47 11.20 -8.92
C HIS A 100 8.72 11.88 -7.79
N TYR A 101 8.62 11.19 -6.65
CA TYR A 101 8.04 11.80 -5.45
C TYR A 101 8.99 12.85 -4.87
N ALA A 102 8.42 14.00 -4.48
CA ALA A 102 9.16 15.02 -3.77
C ALA A 102 9.88 14.42 -2.54
N PRO A 103 11.10 14.90 -2.20
CA PRO A 103 11.87 14.37 -1.07
C PRO A 103 11.08 14.30 0.24
N GLU A 104 10.13 15.22 0.41
CA GLU A 104 9.20 15.27 1.52
C GLU A 104 8.36 13.97 1.66
N ILE A 105 7.81 13.44 0.57
CA ILE A 105 7.05 12.18 0.60
C ILE A 105 7.98 11.00 0.92
N SER A 106 9.16 10.99 0.30
CA SER A 106 10.14 9.90 0.39
C SER A 106 10.80 9.77 1.76
N THR A 107 10.88 10.85 2.53
CA THR A 107 11.40 10.82 3.92
C THR A 107 10.34 10.40 4.94
N LYS A 108 9.05 10.56 4.63
CA LYS A 108 7.94 10.41 5.58
C LYS A 108 7.26 9.05 5.52
N THR A 109 7.32 8.38 4.37
CA THR A 109 6.69 7.07 4.15
C THR A 109 7.74 6.05 3.75
N SER A 110 7.64 4.83 4.28
CA SER A 110 8.49 3.71 3.83
C SER A 110 8.05 3.28 2.42
N ILE A 111 8.85 3.63 1.42
CA ILE A 111 8.62 3.21 0.04
C ILE A 111 9.17 1.79 -0.14
N VAL A 112 8.28 0.84 -0.47
CA VAL A 112 8.67 -0.51 -0.86
C VAL A 112 8.50 -0.68 -2.37
N ASN A 113 9.55 -1.16 -3.06
CA ASN A 113 9.53 -1.37 -4.51
C ASN A 113 9.07 -2.81 -4.83
N PHE A 114 7.98 -2.94 -5.60
CA PHE A 114 7.42 -4.19 -6.09
C PHE A 114 7.56 -4.33 -7.62
N ALA A 115 8.34 -3.45 -8.27
CA ALA A 115 8.64 -3.59 -9.69
C ALA A 115 9.48 -4.85 -9.93
N VAL A 116 8.97 -5.73 -10.79
CA VAL A 116 9.73 -6.87 -11.29
C VAL A 116 10.87 -6.34 -12.15
N LYS A 117 12.12 -6.64 -11.78
CA LYS A 117 13.28 -6.41 -12.64
C LYS A 117 13.36 -7.52 -13.68
N GLU A 118 13.78 -7.19 -14.89
CA GLU A 118 13.88 -8.10 -16.05
C GLU A 118 14.58 -9.43 -15.73
N GLN A 119 15.67 -9.39 -14.95
CA GLN A 119 16.38 -10.57 -14.44
C GLN A 119 15.53 -11.49 -13.53
N GLY A 120 14.61 -10.93 -12.75
CA GLY A 120 13.69 -11.71 -11.92
C GLY A 120 12.60 -12.39 -12.74
N LEU A 121 12.19 -11.78 -13.85
CA LEU A 121 11.24 -12.38 -14.80
C LEU A 121 11.91 -13.51 -15.59
N GLU A 122 13.17 -13.34 -16.03
CA GLU A 122 13.94 -14.42 -16.66
C GLU A 122 14.07 -15.63 -15.74
N ALA A 123 14.38 -15.45 -14.46
CA ALA A 123 14.46 -16.55 -13.50
C ALA A 123 13.10 -17.24 -13.27
N GLN A 124 11.99 -16.47 -13.22
CA GLN A 124 10.65 -17.04 -13.08
C GLN A 124 10.20 -17.81 -14.34
N LEU A 125 10.53 -17.29 -15.53
CA LEU A 125 10.26 -17.95 -16.80
C LEU A 125 11.12 -19.20 -16.96
N LEU A 126 12.41 -19.13 -16.61
CA LEU A 126 13.31 -20.28 -16.60
C LEU A 126 12.79 -21.37 -15.66
N GLY A 127 12.38 -21.02 -14.44
CA GLY A 127 11.77 -21.98 -13.50
C GLY A 127 10.49 -22.61 -14.06
N THR A 128 9.65 -21.82 -14.75
CA THR A 128 8.41 -22.33 -15.37
C THR A 128 8.69 -23.26 -16.56
N VAL A 129 9.69 -22.94 -17.39
CA VAL A 129 10.09 -23.74 -18.55
C VAL A 129 10.78 -25.03 -18.10
N VAL A 130 11.70 -24.96 -17.14
CA VAL A 130 12.38 -26.14 -16.56
C VAL A 130 11.34 -27.09 -15.96
N ARG A 131 10.35 -26.58 -15.23
CA ARG A 131 9.22 -27.39 -14.71
C ARG A 131 8.43 -28.13 -15.78
N LYS A 132 8.32 -27.56 -16.98
CA LYS A 132 7.52 -28.13 -18.07
C LYS A 132 8.33 -29.08 -18.95
N GLU A 133 9.60 -28.78 -19.17
CA GLU A 133 10.49 -29.51 -20.08
C GLU A 133 11.33 -30.58 -19.39
N ARG A 134 11.65 -30.42 -18.09
CA ARG A 134 12.51 -31.34 -17.31
C ARG A 134 12.05 -31.44 -15.85
N PRO A 135 10.91 -32.09 -15.58
CA PRO A 135 10.36 -32.22 -14.22
C PRO A 135 11.27 -33.02 -13.28
N GLU A 136 12.07 -33.96 -13.78
CA GLU A 136 13.02 -34.75 -12.98
C GLU A 136 14.14 -33.94 -12.29
N LEU A 137 14.43 -32.71 -12.72
CA LEU A 137 15.48 -31.88 -12.12
C LEU A 137 15.08 -31.29 -10.76
N GLU A 138 13.78 -31.22 -10.43
CA GLU A 138 13.32 -30.72 -9.12
C GLU A 138 13.52 -31.73 -7.97
N GLU A 139 13.62 -33.03 -8.25
CA GLU A 139 13.75 -34.06 -7.19
C GLU A 139 15.14 -34.08 -6.54
N THR A 140 16.14 -33.46 -7.16
CA THR A 140 17.52 -33.48 -6.63
C THR A 140 17.85 -32.25 -5.76
N GLU A 141 17.02 -31.20 -5.77
CA GLU A 141 17.27 -29.94 -5.04
C GLU A 141 16.31 -29.69 -3.84
N ARG A 142 15.66 -30.73 -3.30
CA ARG A 142 14.92 -30.64 -2.03
C ARG A 142 15.73 -31.03 -0.81
#